data_AF-A0A8J7PA23-F1
#
_entry.id   AF-A0A8J7PA23-F1
#
_cell.length_a   1.000
_cell.length_b   1.000
_cell.length_c   1.000
_cell.angle_alpha   90.00
_cell.angle_beta   90.00
_cell.angle_gamma   90.00
#
_symmetry.space_group_name_H-M   'P 1'
#
loop_
_entity.id
_entity.type
_entity.pdbx_description
1 polymer ?
#
loop_
_entity_poly.entity_id
_entity_poly.type
_entity_poly.pdbx_seq_one_letter_code
_entity_poly.pdbx_strand_id
1 'polypeptide(L)' 'MKAIILAAGIGVRLNSITKNLPKAFIPIDGKPLIEHSLDNLKNAGIKEVIFIIGYKKRTI' A
#
# COMPACT_ATOMS: atom_id res chain seq x y z
N MET A 1 13.59 12.24 -8.67
CA MET A 1 12.93 11.02 -9.21
C MET A 1 11.64 10.80 -8.43
N LYS A 2 10.57 10.34 -9.10
CA LYS A 2 9.28 10.03 -8.47
C LYS A 2 9.02 8.52 -8.53
N ALA A 3 8.27 8.00 -7.58
CA ALA A 3 7.77 6.62 -7.59
C ALA A 3 6.25 6.58 -7.71
N ILE A 4 5.74 5.47 -8.27
CA ILE A 4 4.31 5.20 -8.37
C ILE A 4 4.02 3.91 -7.59
N ILE A 5 3.09 3.98 -6.64
CA ILE A 5 2.57 2.81 -5.92
C ILE A 5 1.13 2.54 -6.39
N LEU A 6 0.89 1.34 -6.92
CA LEU A 6 -0.43 0.89 -7.36
C LEU A 6 -1.19 0.28 -6.18
N ALA A 7 -2.10 1.03 -5.58
CA ALA A 7 -2.90 0.64 -4.42
C ALA A 7 -4.41 0.52 -4.73
N ALA A 8 -4.79 0.43 -6.00
CA ALA A 8 -6.19 0.39 -6.44
C ALA A 8 -6.83 -1.01 -6.41
N GLY A 9 -6.05 -2.07 -6.20
CA GLY A 9 -6.52 -3.45 -6.28
C GLY A 9 -7.47 -3.85 -5.15
N ILE A 10 -8.54 -4.58 -5.50
CA ILE A 10 -9.56 -5.06 -4.55
C ILE A 10 -8.99 -6.09 -3.55
N GLY A 11 -8.00 -6.88 -3.95
CA GLY A 11 -7.37 -7.86 -3.05
C GLY A 11 -8.17 -9.14 -2.82
N VAL A 12 -9.03 -9.54 -3.78
CA VAL A 12 -10.02 -10.64 -3.65
C VAL A 12 -9.45 -11.95 -3.05
N ARG A 13 -8.25 -12.37 -3.48
CA ARG A 13 -7.61 -13.60 -2.97
C ARG A 13 -7.30 -13.56 -1.47
N LEU A 14 -7.14 -12.36 -0.92
CA LEU A 14 -6.80 -12.14 0.48
C LEU A 14 -8.01 -11.67 1.30
N ASN A 15 -9.23 -11.68 0.75
CA ASN A 15 -10.42 -11.18 1.45
C ASN A 15 -10.68 -11.86 2.80
N SER A 16 -10.39 -13.17 2.91
CA SER A 16 -10.53 -13.93 4.15
C SER A 16 -9.62 -13.44 5.27
N ILE A 17 -8.45 -12.89 4.92
CA ILE A 17 -7.45 -12.40 5.89
C ILE A 17 -7.47 -10.87 6.04
N THR A 18 -7.89 -10.13 5.00
CA THR A 18 -7.89 -8.67 5.01
C THR A 18 -9.04 -8.09 5.82
N LYS A 19 -10.11 -8.86 6.08
CA LYS A 19 -11.29 -8.40 6.85
C LYS A 19 -11.82 -7.05 6.33
N ASN A 20 -11.88 -6.89 5.01
CA ASN A 20 -12.25 -5.66 4.32
C ASN A 20 -11.24 -4.50 4.37
N LEU A 21 -9.99 -4.69 4.81
CA LEU A 21 -8.94 -3.71 4.61
C LEU A 21 -8.42 -3.74 3.16
N PRO A 22 -8.04 -2.59 2.56
CA PRO A 22 -7.29 -2.61 1.30
C PRO A 22 -6.00 -3.40 1.49
N LYS A 23 -5.58 -4.16 0.46
CA LYS A 23 -4.38 -5.01 0.56
C LYS A 23 -3.12 -4.25 1.01
N ALA A 24 -2.99 -2.99 0.60
CA ALA A 24 -1.85 -2.15 0.95
C ALA A 24 -1.72 -1.88 2.46
N PHE A 25 -2.80 -2.04 3.24
CA PHE A 25 -2.85 -1.78 4.67
C PHE A 25 -2.84 -3.03 5.54
N ILE A 26 -2.69 -4.22 4.94
CA ILE A 26 -2.50 -5.45 5.73
C ILE A 26 -1.20 -5.30 6.55
N PRO A 27 -1.23 -5.53 7.87
CA PRO A 27 -0.03 -5.53 8.68
C PRO A 27 0.84 -6.76 8.35
N ILE A 28 2.11 -6.52 8.08
CA ILE A 28 3.17 -7.53 7.95
C ILE A 28 4.17 -7.22 9.06
N ASP A 29 4.33 -8.14 10.01
CA ASP A 29 5.14 -7.96 11.22
C ASP A 29 4.82 -6.66 11.98
N GLY A 30 3.53 -6.38 12.15
CA GLY A 30 3.02 -5.21 12.86
C GLY A 30 3.06 -3.89 12.07
N LYS A 31 3.65 -3.88 10.87
CA LYS A 31 3.77 -2.70 10.00
C LYS A 31 2.95 -2.84 8.71
N PRO A 32 2.14 -1.85 8.31
CA PRO A 32 1.37 -1.92 7.06
C PRO A 32 2.25 -2.17 5.84
N LEU A 33 1.80 -3.04 4.92
CA LEU A 33 2.53 -3.39 3.69
C LEU A 33 3.01 -2.15 2.89
N ILE A 34 2.20 -1.10 2.82
CA ILE A 34 2.55 0.13 2.11
C ILE A 34 3.74 0.86 2.73
N GLU A 35 3.90 0.78 4.05
CA GLU A 35 5.02 1.44 4.74
C GLU A 35 6.34 0.73 4.48
N HIS A 36 6.35 -0.60 4.33
CA HIS A 36 7.53 -1.33 3.87
C HIS A 36 8.00 -0.84 2.49
N SER A 37 7.04 -0.54 1.60
CA SER A 37 7.36 0.04 0.28
C SER A 37 7.91 1.45 0.41
N LEU A 38 7.33 2.27 1.30
CA LEU A 38 7.78 3.64 1.54
C LEU A 38 9.18 3.70 2.17
N ASP A 39 9.50 2.82 3.10
CA ASP A 39 10.85 2.70 3.67
C ASP A 39 11.88 2.40 2.58
N ASN A 40 11.58 1.44 1.70
CA ASN A 40 12.47 1.09 0.60
C ASN A 40 12.68 2.27 -0.36
N LEU A 41 11.61 2.99 -0.71
CA LEU A 41 11.68 4.18 -1.56
C LEU A 41 12.48 5.30 -0.88
N LYS A 42 12.29 5.51 0.42
CA LYS A 42 13.03 6.50 1.22
C LYS A 42 14.52 6.16 1.26
N ASN A 43 14.87 4.89 1.49
CA ASN A 43 16.26 4.40 1.50
C ASN A 43 16.91 4.53 0.12
N ALA A 44 16.13 4.45 -0.96
CA ALA A 44 16.56 4.73 -2.33
C ALA A 44 16.64 6.24 -2.68
N GLY A 45 16.38 7.14 -1.72
CA GLY A 45 16.44 8.59 -1.92
C GLY A 45 15.25 9.19 -2.66
N ILE A 46 14.15 8.46 -2.83
CA ILE A 46 12.94 8.93 -3.50
C ILE A 46 12.09 9.73 -2.51
N LYS A 47 11.81 10.99 -2.86
CA LYS A 47 11.10 11.95 -1.98
C LYS A 47 9.64 12.18 -2.40
N GLU A 48 9.28 11.80 -3.61
CA GLU A 48 7.94 12.01 -4.17
C GLU A 48 7.34 10.66 -4.57
N VAL A 49 6.16 10.37 -4.03
CA VAL A 49 5.43 9.13 -4.30
C VAL A 49 4.01 9.47 -4.72
N ILE A 50 3.58 8.88 -5.84
CA ILE A 50 2.23 9.00 -6.37
C ILE A 50 1.50 7.70 -6.11
N PHE A 51 0.33 7.78 -5.47
CA PHE A 51 -0.51 6.62 -5.23
C PHE A 51 -1.64 6.56 -6.25
N ILE A 52 -1.73 5.44 -6.95
CA ILE A 52 -2.91 5.11 -7.76
C ILE A 52 -3.87 4.34 -6.88
N ILE A 53 -4.89 5.05 -6.38
CA ILE A 53 -5.88 4.54 -5.43
C ILE A 53 -7.23 4.27 -6.11
N GLY A 54 -7.95 3.27 -5.61
CA GLY A 54 -9.20 2.80 -6.19
C GLY A 54 -10.11 2.21 -5.12
N TYR A 55 -10.13 0.89 -4.99
CA TYR A 55 -10.94 0.20 -3.98
C TYR A 55 -10.71 0.78 -2.57
N LYS A 56 -11.80 1.14 -1.88
CA LYS A 56 -11.78 1.75 -0.54
C LYS A 56 -10.90 3.00 -0.42
N LYS A 57 -10.92 3.86 -1.44
CA LYS A 57 -10.22 5.16 -1.51
C LYS A 57 -10.24 6.02 -0.23
N ARG A 58 -11.31 5.94 0.59
CA ARG A 58 -11.46 6.74 1.83
C ARG A 58 -10.58 6.26 3.00
N THR A 59 -10.00 5.07 2.90
CA THR A 59 -9.16 4.47 3.95
C THR A 59 -7.67 4.81 3.80
N ILE A 60 -7.29 5.46 2.69
CA ILE A 60 -5.91 5.81 2.33
C ILE A 60 -5.66 7.30 2.58
#